data_AF-A0A3C0WBG6-F1
#
_entry.id   AF-A0A3C0WBG6-F1
#
_cell.length_a   1.000
_cell.length_b   1.000
_cell.length_c   1.000
_cell.angle_alpha   90.00
_cell.angle_beta   90.00
_cell.angle_gamma   90.00
#
_symmetry.space_group_name_H-M   'P 1'
#
loop_
_entity.id
_entity.type
_entity.pdbx_description
1 polymer ?
#
loop_
_entity_poly.entity_id
_entity_poly.type
_entity_poly.pdbx_seq_one_letter_code
_entity_poly.pdbx_strand_id
1 'polypeptide(L)'
;AGMPCISDPGEGLVALCHENGVEIATVPGPTAAMTALAASGLPTGKFLFEGFLPIKKGERDAALQTVCRLPHTLIFYEAPHRLRQTLAALLEGLGNRPITLCREL
;
A
#
# COMPACT_ATOMS: atom_id res chain seq x y z
N ALA A 1 11.37 -0.11 4.05
CA ALA A 1 12.09 0.62 5.11
C ALA A 1 11.11 1.44 5.94
N GLY A 2 11.15 1.30 7.26
CA GLY A 2 10.13 1.82 8.17
C GLY A 2 9.63 0.70 9.08
N MET A 3 8.34 0.41 9.03
CA MET A 3 7.72 -0.65 9.83
C MET A 3 8.12 -2.05 9.31
N PRO A 4 8.84 -2.88 10.08
CA PRO A 4 9.15 -4.25 9.71
C PRO A 4 7.87 -5.07 9.48
N CYS A 5 7.98 -6.14 8.70
CA CYS A 5 6.88 -7.05 8.33
C CYS A 5 5.79 -6.45 7.41
N ILE A 6 5.82 -5.14 7.11
CA ILE A 6 4.82 -4.50 6.23
C ILE A 6 5.50 -4.11 4.91
N SER A 7 5.18 -4.83 3.84
CA SER A 7 5.87 -4.72 2.54
C SER A 7 7.39 -4.92 2.60
N ASP A 8 7.88 -5.46 3.71
CA ASP A 8 9.26 -5.87 3.99
C ASP A 8 9.19 -7.31 4.57
N PRO A 9 10.26 -8.12 4.49
CA PRO A 9 10.29 -9.46 5.08
C PRO A 9 9.98 -9.44 6.59
N GLY A 10 9.44 -10.54 7.11
CA GLY A 10 9.22 -10.73 8.56
C GLY A 10 7.86 -11.34 8.90
N GLU A 11 6.86 -11.21 8.03
CA GLU A 11 5.51 -11.79 8.23
C GLU A 11 5.55 -13.28 8.59
N GLY A 12 6.28 -14.08 7.80
CA GLY A 12 6.41 -15.52 8.07
C GLY A 12 7.10 -15.85 9.39
N LEU A 13 8.06 -15.03 9.82
CA LEU A 13 8.72 -15.20 11.12
C LEU A 13 7.76 -14.92 12.28
N VAL A 14 6.99 -13.83 12.17
CA VAL A 14 5.95 -13.47 13.15
C VAL A 14 4.90 -14.58 13.25
N ALA A 15 4.48 -15.16 12.11
CA ALA A 15 3.56 -16.28 12.09
C ALA A 15 4.13 -17.52 12.82
N LEU A 16 5.39 -17.89 12.54
CA LEU A 16 6.07 -18.99 13.23
C LEU A 16 6.19 -18.75 14.74
N CYS A 17 6.46 -17.52 15.17
CA CYS A 17 6.47 -17.17 16.59
C CYS A 17 5.12 -17.45 17.25
N HIS A 18 4.01 -17.05 16.60
CA HIS A 18 2.67 -17.36 17.10
C HIS A 18 2.38 -18.86 17.17
N GLU A 19 2.73 -19.62 16.13
CA GLU A 19 2.55 -21.07 16.10
C GLU A 19 3.29 -21.79 17.23
N ASN A 20 4.44 -21.26 17.65
CA ASN A 20 5.28 -21.85 18.69
C ASN A 20 5.09 -21.21 20.08
N GLY A 21 4.10 -20.33 20.25
CA GLY A 21 3.84 -19.64 21.52
C GLY A 21 4.98 -18.72 21.98
N VAL A 22 5.81 -18.25 21.05
CA VAL A 22 6.88 -17.29 21.31
C VAL A 22 6.27 -15.90 21.44
N GLU A 23 6.60 -15.19 22.52
CA GLU A 23 6.12 -13.84 22.77
C GLU A 23 6.68 -12.85 21.72
N ILE A 24 5.81 -11.95 21.25
CA ILE A 24 6.14 -10.94 20.24
C ILE A 24 5.81 -9.57 20.82
N ALA A 25 6.72 -8.62 20.64
CA ALA A 25 6.50 -7.21 20.95
C ALA A 25 6.73 -6.36 19.69
N THR A 26 5.99 -5.26 19.58
CA THR A 26 6.16 -4.27 18.51
C THR A 26 6.69 -2.97 19.07
N VAL A 27 7.54 -2.29 18.31
CA VAL A 27 8.03 -0.95 18.63
C VAL A 27 7.39 0.02 17.64
N PRO A 28 6.69 1.08 18.10
CA PRO A 28 6.13 2.06 17.20
C PRO A 28 7.26 2.79 16.45
N GLY A 29 7.03 3.11 15.18
CA GLY A 29 8.08 3.71 14.35
C GLY A 29 7.59 4.29 13.04
N PRO A 30 8.52 4.81 12.22
CA PRO A 30 8.21 5.45 10.94
C PRO A 30 7.53 4.50 9.95
N THR A 31 6.53 5.01 9.24
CA THR A 31 5.82 4.29 8.18
C THR A 31 5.43 5.26 7.06
N ALA A 32 6.04 5.08 5.89
CA ALA A 32 5.84 6.00 4.76
C ALA A 32 4.36 6.08 4.34
N ALA A 33 3.62 4.98 4.38
CA ALA A 33 2.18 4.95 4.08
C ALA A 33 1.37 5.87 5.01
N MET A 34 1.61 5.82 6.33
CA MET A 34 0.87 6.66 7.28
C MET A 34 1.34 8.12 7.22
N THR A 35 2.64 8.35 7.06
CA THR A 35 3.19 9.69 6.83
C THR A 35 2.59 10.33 5.57
N ALA A 36 2.50 9.58 4.46
CA ALA A 36 1.88 10.02 3.22
C ALA A 36 0.40 10.34 3.41
N LEU A 37 -0.35 9.44 4.05
CA LEU A 37 -1.78 9.64 4.31
C LEU A 37 -2.04 10.89 5.14
N ALA A 38 -1.26 11.09 6.22
CA ALA A 38 -1.39 12.25 7.09
C ALA A 38 -1.15 13.59 6.36
N ALA A 39 -0.26 13.61 5.37
CA ALA A 39 0.05 14.79 4.56
C ALA A 39 -0.81 14.92 3.28
N SER A 40 -1.61 13.92 2.93
CA SER A 40 -2.19 13.76 1.59
C SER A 40 -3.34 14.72 1.24
N GLY A 41 -4.02 15.28 2.25
CA GLY A 41 -5.29 15.99 2.07
C GLY A 41 -6.49 15.08 1.75
N LEU A 42 -6.33 13.75 1.79
CA LEU A 42 -7.38 12.77 1.54
C LEU A 42 -8.05 12.32 2.86
N PRO A 43 -9.27 11.76 2.83
CA PRO A 43 -9.92 11.22 4.02
C PRO A 43 -9.07 10.15 4.70
N THR A 44 -8.83 10.30 6.00
CA THR A 44 -7.97 9.39 6.79
C THR A 44 -8.74 8.42 7.69
N GLY A 45 -10.06 8.59 7.81
CA GLY A 45 -10.89 7.79 8.72
C GLY A 45 -11.06 6.31 8.30
N LYS A 46 -10.98 6.03 7.00
CA LYS A 46 -10.96 4.66 6.45
C LYS A 46 -10.05 4.65 5.23
N PHE A 47 -9.08 3.75 5.23
CA PHE A 47 -8.14 3.57 4.12
C PHE A 47 -7.82 2.09 3.92
N LEU A 48 -7.38 1.75 2.71
CA LEU A 48 -6.81 0.46 2.36
C LEU A 48 -5.37 0.67 1.93
N PHE A 49 -4.45 -0.07 2.56
CA PHE A 49 -3.07 -0.16 2.09
C PHE A 49 -2.94 -1.37 1.17
N GLU A 50 -2.78 -1.12 -0.13
CA GLU A 50 -2.66 -2.16 -1.16
C GLU A 50 -1.19 -2.54 -1.42
N GLY A 51 -0.24 -1.74 -0.95
CA GLY A 51 1.19 -1.94 -1.20
C GLY A 51 1.54 -1.76 -2.68
N PHE A 52 2.29 -2.69 -3.24
CA PHE A 52 2.76 -2.62 -4.64
C PHE A 52 1.82 -3.36 -5.58
N LEU A 53 1.40 -2.69 -6.66
CA LEU A 53 0.63 -3.34 -7.72
C LEU A 53 1.49 -4.34 -8.52
N PRO A 54 0.89 -5.45 -8.98
CA PRO A 54 1.57 -6.41 -9.86
C PRO A 54 2.18 -5.78 -11.10
N ILE A 55 3.28 -6.36 -11.57
CA ILE A 55 3.98 -5.88 -12.78
C ILE A 55 3.20 -6.27 -14.03
N LYS A 56 2.73 -7.51 -14.08
CA LYS A 56 1.99 -8.04 -15.23
C LYS A 56 0.63 -7.36 -15.32
N LYS A 57 0.28 -6.93 -16.53
CA LYS A 57 -0.96 -6.17 -16.80
C LYS A 57 -2.20 -6.91 -16.28
N GLY A 58 -2.41 -8.17 -16.64
CA GLY A 58 -3.61 -8.91 -16.24
C GLY A 58 -3.78 -9.04 -14.72
N GLU A 59 -2.69 -9.32 -14.00
CA GLU A 59 -2.70 -9.41 -12.53
C GLU A 59 -2.96 -8.03 -11.91
N ARG A 60 -2.37 -6.96 -12.46
CA ARG A 60 -2.60 -5.59 -12.00
C ARG A 60 -4.06 -5.17 -12.21
N ASP A 61 -4.61 -5.41 -13.39
CA ASP A 61 -5.98 -5.04 -13.72
C ASP A 61 -6.96 -5.80 -12.82
N ALA A 62 -6.70 -7.09 -12.55
CA ALA A 62 -7.47 -7.87 -11.59
C ALA A 62 -7.41 -7.29 -10.17
N ALA A 63 -6.22 -6.90 -9.69
CA ALA A 63 -6.07 -6.24 -8.40
C ALA A 63 -6.80 -4.88 -8.35
N LEU A 64 -6.79 -4.10 -9.43
CA LEU A 64 -7.55 -2.85 -9.46
C LEU A 64 -9.07 -3.08 -9.42
N GLN A 65 -9.57 -4.16 -10.03
CA GLN A 65 -11.00 -4.49 -9.99
C GLN A 65 -11.50 -4.87 -8.59
N THR A 66 -10.66 -5.47 -7.74
CA THR A 66 -11.07 -5.81 -6.36
C THR A 66 -11.30 -4.57 -5.50
N VAL A 67 -10.59 -3.48 -5.80
CA VAL A 67 -10.63 -2.23 -5.00
C VAL A 67 -11.40 -1.09 -5.67
N CYS A 68 -11.82 -1.22 -6.93
CA CYS A 68 -12.36 -0.10 -7.72
C CYS A 68 -13.61 0.54 -7.11
N ARG A 69 -14.46 -0.26 -6.45
CA ARG A 69 -15.72 0.17 -5.81
C ARG A 69 -15.56 0.59 -4.35
N LEU A 70 -14.36 0.47 -3.78
CA LEU A 70 -14.15 0.89 -2.40
C LEU A 70 -14.23 2.42 -2.29
N PRO A 71 -15.02 2.96 -1.35
CA PRO A 71 -15.15 4.40 -1.17
C PRO A 71 -14.02 4.99 -0.31
N HIS A 72 -12.99 4.20 -0.01
CA HIS A 72 -11.93 4.52 0.93
C HIS A 72 -10.70 5.05 0.22
N THR A 73 -9.86 5.80 0.94
CA THR A 73 -8.54 6.20 0.44
C THR A 73 -7.71 4.95 0.19
N LEU A 74 -7.13 4.84 -1.00
CA LEU A 74 -6.25 3.72 -1.38
C LEU A 74 -4.80 4.19 -1.34
N ILE A 75 -3.93 3.42 -0.71
CA ILE A 75 -2.50 3.72 -0.60
C ILE A 75 -1.73 2.66 -1.37
N PHE A 76 -0.94 3.11 -2.35
CA PHE A 76 -0.07 2.28 -3.16
C PHE A 76 1.38 2.76 -3.01
N TYR A 77 2.31 1.82 -3.04
CA TYR A 77 3.72 2.09 -3.29
C TYR A 77 4.07 1.83 -4.75
N GLU A 78 5.03 2.58 -5.28
CA GLU A 78 5.46 2.41 -6.65
C GLU A 78 6.93 2.76 -6.87
N ALA A 79 7.60 2.00 -7.72
CA ALA A 79 8.95 2.29 -8.17
C ALA A 79 8.96 3.46 -9.17
N PRO A 80 9.96 4.37 -9.12
CA PRO A 80 9.97 5.58 -9.95
C PRO A 80 9.81 5.33 -11.46
N HIS A 81 10.42 4.26 -11.97
CA HIS A 81 10.40 3.90 -13.39
C HIS A 81 9.05 3.34 -13.86
N ARG A 82 8.16 2.94 -12.94
CA ARG A 82 6.82 2.40 -13.23
C ARG A 82 5.71 3.45 -13.10
N LEU A 83 5.98 4.56 -12.41
CA LEU A 83 4.95 5.53 -12.00
C LEU A 83 3.99 5.95 -13.12
N ARG A 84 4.50 6.31 -14.30
CA ARG A 84 3.66 6.73 -15.43
C ARG A 84 2.71 5.63 -15.91
N GLN A 85 3.21 4.39 -15.99
CA GLN A 85 2.40 3.24 -16.39
C GLN A 85 1.32 2.95 -15.35
N THR A 86 1.68 3.02 -14.07
CA THR A 86 0.74 2.77 -12.97
C THR A 86 -0.33 3.84 -12.89
N LEU A 87 0.00 5.13 -13.07
CA LEU A 87 -1.00 6.21 -13.13
C LEU A 87 -1.99 6.02 -14.29
N ALA A 88 -1.53 5.57 -15.45
CA ALA A 88 -2.42 5.24 -16.56
C ALA A 88 -3.36 4.08 -16.22
N ALA A 89 -2.84 3.02 -15.60
CA ALA A 89 -3.65 1.87 -15.17
C ALA A 89 -4.64 2.25 -14.06
N LEU A 90 -4.24 3.10 -13.10
CA LEU A 90 -5.14 3.62 -12.07
C LEU A 90 -6.28 4.44 -12.68
N LEU A 91 -5.99 5.30 -13.65
CA LEU A 91 -7.02 6.06 -14.35
C LEU A 91 -8.01 5.13 -15.09
N GLU A 92 -7.49 4.11 -15.78
CA GLU A 92 -8.30 3.12 -16.50
C GLU A 92 -9.17 2.28 -15.55
N GLY A 93 -8.59 1.74 -14.46
CA GLY A 93 -9.27 0.82 -13.56
C GLY A 93 -10.11 1.48 -12.46
N LEU A 94 -9.73 2.68 -12.02
CA LEU A 94 -10.33 3.37 -10.86
C LEU A 94 -11.05 4.68 -11.24
N GLY A 95 -10.92 5.13 -12.48
CA GLY A 95 -11.48 6.37 -12.99
C GLY A 95 -10.71 7.62 -12.57
N ASN A 96 -11.26 8.79 -12.92
CA ASN A 96 -10.65 10.09 -12.65
C ASN A 96 -10.89 10.56 -11.20
N ARG A 97 -10.25 9.87 -10.25
CA ARG A 97 -10.32 10.19 -8.82
C ARG A 97 -9.15 11.09 -8.38
N PRO A 98 -9.32 11.91 -7.33
CA PRO A 98 -8.21 12.67 -6.74
C PRO A 98 -7.09 11.75 -6.26
N ILE A 99 -5.84 12.15 -6.49
CA ILE A 99 -4.64 11.44 -6.05
C ILE A 99 -3.60 12.44 -5.54
N THR A 100 -2.85 12.03 -4.52
CA THR A 100 -1.66 12.75 -4.03
C THR A 100 -0.44 11.87 -4.21
N LEU A 101 0.65 12.45 -4.74
CA LEU A 101 1.94 11.78 -4.86
C LEU A 101 2.89 12.32 -3.80
N CYS A 102 3.39 11.45 -2.94
CA CYS A 102 4.39 11.78 -1.92
C CYS A 102 5.73 11.14 -2.32
N ARG A 103 6.79 11.94 -2.43
CA ARG A 103 8.11 11.52 -2.91
C ARG A 103 9.18 11.96 -1.90
N GLU A 104 10.21 11.14 -1.71
CA GLU A 104 11.30 11.37 -0.75
C GLU A 104 10.79 11.60 0.68
N LEU A 105 9.92 10.70 1.16
CA LEU A 105 9.41 10.67 2.54
C LEU A 105 10.40 10.00 3.50
#